data_AF-A0A3M1PYG3-F1
#
_entry.id   AF-A0A3M1PYG3-F1
#
_cell.length_a   1.000
_cell.length_b   1.000
_cell.length_c   1.000
_cell.angle_alpha   90.00
_cell.angle_beta   90.00
_cell.angle_gamma   90.00
#
_symmetry.space_group_name_H-M   'P 1'
#
loop_
_entity.id
_entity.type
_entity.pdbx_description
1 polymer ?
#
loop_
_entity_poly.entity_id
_entity_poly.type
_entity_poly.pdbx_seq_one_letter_code
_entity_poly.pdbx_strand_id
1 'polypeptide(L)'
;MSRPVVTAIGVVALVASAFAMPPRDTERLRDRNESVQEGRAAVLGAENLLALHKPDSGSYNGNCLSCHKSVMSEESLDPRIPSFHVAMVPYTPGYNPAKGVTNGVCVQCHKYVDLEVDSSGALRKRVDPALCALCHGPSGPGPVYYMR
;
A
#
# COMPACT_ATOMS: atom_id res chain seq x y z
N MET A 1 -2.49 69.85 46.35
CA MET A 1 -1.25 69.05 46.51
C MET A 1 -1.43 67.76 45.73
N SER A 2 -0.87 67.68 44.52
CA SER A 2 -1.03 66.53 43.63
C SER A 2 0.32 66.24 42.98
N ARG A 3 0.90 65.07 43.28
CA ARG A 3 2.17 64.60 42.70
C ARG A 3 1.85 63.64 41.55
N PRO A 4 2.56 63.71 40.40
CA PRO A 4 2.41 62.73 39.34
C PRO A 4 3.23 61.46 39.61
N VAL A 5 2.66 60.31 39.24
CA VAL A 5 3.30 58.99 39.23
C VAL A 5 4.05 58.83 37.91
N VAL A 6 5.34 58.52 37.98
CA VAL A 6 6.18 58.18 36.83
C VAL A 6 6.29 56.66 36.76
N THR A 7 5.80 56.06 35.68
CA THR A 7 5.93 54.63 35.39
C THR A 7 7.18 54.40 34.54
N ALA A 8 8.13 53.63 35.07
CA ALA A 8 9.35 53.23 34.35
C ALA A 8 9.07 52.05 33.41
N ILE A 9 9.48 52.18 32.15
CA ILE A 9 9.44 51.12 31.14
C ILE A 9 10.76 50.36 31.19
N GLY A 10 10.72 49.08 31.58
CA GLY A 10 11.86 48.17 31.53
C GLY A 10 12.00 47.53 30.15
N VAL A 11 13.16 47.70 29.52
CA VAL A 11 13.53 47.03 28.26
C VAL A 11 14.18 45.68 28.60
N VAL A 12 13.57 44.58 28.15
CA VAL A 12 14.17 43.23 28.23
C VAL A 12 14.95 42.97 26.95
N ALA A 13 16.26 42.82 27.07
CA ALA A 13 17.14 42.40 25.98
C ALA A 13 17.09 40.87 25.82
N LEU A 14 16.70 40.39 24.64
CA LEU A 14 16.77 38.99 24.23
C LEU A 14 18.19 38.68 23.74
N VAL A 15 18.87 37.75 24.41
CA VAL A 15 20.17 37.22 24.00
C VAL A 15 19.93 36.05 23.05
N ALA A 16 20.30 36.20 21.77
CA ALA A 16 20.23 35.13 20.78
C ALA A 16 21.51 34.28 20.86
N SER A 17 21.39 33.05 21.36
CA SER A 17 22.48 32.07 21.34
C SER A 17 22.53 31.39 19.97
N ALA A 18 23.58 31.65 19.20
CA ALA A 18 23.88 30.94 17.96
C ALA A 18 24.53 29.58 18.27
N PHE A 19 23.82 28.48 18.00
CA PHE A 19 24.41 27.14 17.98
C PHE A 19 25.10 26.91 16.64
N ALA A 20 26.43 26.81 16.66
CA ALA A 20 27.21 26.37 15.52
C ALA A 20 27.02 24.86 15.32
N MET A 21 26.50 24.46 14.15
CA MET A 21 26.43 23.05 13.74
C MET A 21 27.81 22.56 13.26
N PRO A 22 28.22 21.33 13.61
CA PRO A 22 29.46 20.76 13.09
C PRO A 22 29.36 20.48 11.58
N PRO A 23 30.50 20.50 10.85
CA PRO A 23 30.54 20.21 9.43
C PRO A 23 30.01 18.79 9.14
N ARG A 24 29.20 18.67 8.08
CA ARG A 24 28.66 17.38 7.63
C ARG A 24 29.78 16.56 6.98
N ASP A 25 30.08 15.41 7.57
CA ASP A 25 31.03 14.43 7.05
C ASP A 25 30.62 13.94 5.65
N THR A 26 31.32 14.41 4.62
CA THR A 26 31.06 14.06 3.21
C THR A 26 31.46 12.62 2.86
N GLU A 27 32.31 11.99 3.66
CA GLU A 27 32.73 10.59 3.46
C GLU A 27 31.59 9.61 3.72
N ARG A 28 30.72 9.89 4.71
CA ARG A 28 29.53 9.07 5.02
C ARG A 28 28.48 9.06 3.90
N LEU A 29 28.48 10.08 3.03
CA LEU A 29 27.60 10.14 1.86
C LEU A 29 28.13 9.31 0.69
N ARG A 30 29.45 9.07 0.63
CA ARG A 30 30.09 8.29 -0.43
C ARG A 30 29.86 6.79 -0.23
N ASP A 31 30.04 6.31 1.01
CA ASP A 31 29.77 4.90 1.39
C ASP A 31 28.28 4.52 1.22
N ARG A 32 27.37 5.49 1.42
CA ARG A 32 25.94 5.30 1.14
C ARG A 32 25.64 5.17 -0.35
N ASN A 33 26.42 5.80 -1.22
CA ASN A 33 26.18 5.75 -2.65
C ASN A 33 26.73 4.46 -3.27
N GLU A 34 27.86 3.94 -2.77
CA GLU A 34 28.41 2.65 -3.22
C GLU A 34 27.55 1.45 -2.76
N SER A 35 27.08 1.45 -1.51
CA SER A 35 26.13 0.43 -1.02
C SER A 35 24.77 0.45 -1.74
N VAL A 36 24.32 1.62 -2.22
CA VAL A 36 23.13 1.75 -3.08
C VAL A 36 23.39 1.22 -4.50
N GLN A 37 24.63 1.31 -5.02
CA GLN A 37 24.99 0.76 -6.33
C GLN A 37 25.19 -0.76 -6.30
N GLU A 38 25.82 -1.32 -5.26
CA GLU A 38 25.90 -2.78 -5.07
C GLU A 38 24.51 -3.40 -4.82
N GLY A 39 23.63 -2.70 -4.10
CA GLY A 39 22.22 -3.08 -3.95
C GLY A 39 21.41 -3.04 -5.27
N ARG A 40 21.78 -2.18 -6.22
CA ARG A 40 21.14 -2.12 -7.56
C ARG A 40 21.61 -3.25 -8.49
N ALA A 41 22.86 -3.67 -8.38
CA ALA A 41 23.38 -4.78 -9.18
C ALA A 41 22.77 -6.14 -8.76
N ALA A 42 22.52 -6.34 -7.46
CA ALA A 42 21.82 -7.53 -6.94
C ALA A 42 20.33 -7.61 -7.36
N VAL A 43 19.73 -6.48 -7.78
CA VAL A 43 18.34 -6.40 -8.27
C VAL A 43 18.21 -6.84 -9.74
N LEU A 44 19.31 -7.16 -10.44
CA LEU A 44 19.21 -7.78 -11.77
C LEU A 44 18.77 -9.26 -11.73
N GLY A 45 18.68 -9.85 -10.53
CA GLY A 45 18.05 -11.16 -10.28
C GLY A 45 16.75 -11.08 -9.48
N ALA A 46 16.30 -9.89 -9.09
CA ALA A 46 15.03 -9.70 -8.38
C ALA A 46 13.96 -9.31 -9.41
N GLU A 47 12.98 -10.19 -9.63
CA GLU A 47 11.86 -9.89 -10.52
C GLU A 47 11.22 -8.54 -10.17
N ASN A 48 11.05 -7.68 -11.17
CA ASN A 48 10.33 -6.43 -10.99
C ASN A 48 8.84 -6.74 -10.80
N LEU A 49 8.43 -6.87 -9.54
CA LEU A 49 7.06 -7.24 -9.16
C LEU A 49 6.02 -6.27 -9.72
N LEU A 50 6.34 -4.98 -9.88
CA LEU A 50 5.41 -4.04 -10.52
C LEU A 50 5.23 -4.38 -12.00
N ALA A 51 6.32 -4.67 -12.71
CA ALA A 51 6.30 -5.03 -14.13
C ALA A 51 5.54 -6.34 -14.38
N LEU A 52 5.55 -7.30 -13.45
CA LEU A 52 4.77 -8.54 -13.56
C LEU A 52 3.25 -8.31 -13.49
N HIS A 53 2.80 -7.19 -12.92
CA HIS A 53 1.39 -6.90 -12.67
C HIS A 53 0.81 -5.77 -13.54
N LYS A 54 1.64 -5.11 -14.34
CA LYS A 54 1.24 -4.04 -15.25
C LYS A 54 0.92 -4.62 -16.63
N PRO A 55 -0.34 -4.60 -17.13
CA PRO A 55 -0.72 -5.24 -18.40
C PRO A 55 0.04 -4.72 -19.64
N ASP A 56 0.56 -3.50 -19.58
CA ASP A 56 1.35 -2.84 -20.63
C ASP A 56 2.85 -3.15 -20.55
N SER A 57 3.30 -3.89 -19.53
CA SER A 57 4.68 -4.32 -19.36
C SER A 57 5.00 -5.55 -20.20
N GLY A 58 6.18 -5.58 -20.82
CA GLY A 58 6.70 -6.77 -21.51
C GLY A 58 6.95 -7.97 -20.57
N SER A 59 6.96 -7.75 -19.25
CA SER A 59 7.08 -8.80 -18.23
C SER A 59 5.73 -9.18 -17.60
N TYR A 60 4.60 -8.67 -18.11
CA TYR A 60 3.29 -8.95 -17.53
C TYR A 60 2.99 -10.44 -17.47
N ASN A 61 2.52 -10.92 -16.31
CA ASN A 61 2.04 -12.27 -16.13
C ASN A 61 0.56 -12.27 -15.72
N GLY A 62 -0.32 -12.56 -16.68
CA GLY A 62 -1.77 -12.70 -16.44
C GLY A 62 -2.18 -14.00 -15.73
N ASN A 63 -1.24 -14.91 -15.45
CA ASN A 63 -1.52 -16.13 -14.70
C ASN A 63 -1.44 -15.88 -13.19
N CYS A 64 -2.55 -15.43 -12.60
CA CYS A 64 -2.63 -15.07 -11.19
C CYS A 64 -2.21 -16.22 -10.26
N LEU A 65 -2.62 -17.45 -10.57
CA LEU A 65 -2.41 -18.61 -9.71
C LEU A 65 -0.98 -19.19 -9.79
N SER A 66 -0.15 -18.78 -10.76
CA SER A 66 1.26 -19.25 -10.79
C SER A 66 2.05 -18.71 -9.60
N CYS A 67 1.74 -17.49 -9.15
CA CYS A 67 2.39 -16.83 -8.03
C CYS A 67 1.52 -16.82 -6.76
N HIS A 68 0.19 -16.80 -6.90
CA HIS A 68 -0.76 -16.71 -5.78
C HIS A 68 -1.51 -18.00 -5.48
N LYS A 69 -0.92 -19.17 -5.73
CA LYS A 69 -1.57 -20.49 -5.55
C LYS A 69 -2.19 -20.74 -4.17
N SER A 70 -1.61 -20.15 -3.12
CA SER A 70 -2.05 -20.38 -1.74
C SER A 70 -3.27 -19.56 -1.33
N VAL A 71 -3.72 -18.62 -2.16
CA VAL A 71 -4.79 -17.67 -1.80
C VAL A 71 -6.12 -18.39 -1.48
N MET A 72 -6.37 -19.52 -2.13
CA MET A 72 -7.56 -20.34 -1.90
C MET A 72 -7.43 -21.30 -0.72
N SER A 73 -6.23 -21.43 -0.14
CA SER A 73 -5.97 -22.19 1.07
C SER A 73 -5.68 -21.29 2.28
N GLU A 74 -5.85 -19.97 2.14
CA GLU A 74 -5.74 -19.05 3.26
C GLU A 74 -6.87 -19.30 4.26
N GLU A 75 -6.52 -19.28 5.53
CA GLU A 75 -7.45 -19.42 6.65
C GLU A 75 -7.62 -18.09 7.37
N SER A 76 -8.81 -17.86 7.90
CA SER A 76 -9.05 -16.73 8.80
C SER A 76 -8.40 -16.98 10.15
N LEU A 77 -8.11 -15.91 10.90
CA LEU A 77 -7.69 -16.00 12.30
C LEU A 77 -8.77 -16.63 13.19
N ASP A 78 -10.04 -16.52 12.80
CA ASP A 78 -11.14 -17.25 13.41
C ASP A 78 -11.53 -18.42 12.49
N PRO A 79 -11.29 -19.69 12.87
CA PRO A 79 -11.54 -20.85 12.00
C PRO A 79 -13.02 -21.07 11.68
N ARG A 80 -13.93 -20.40 12.39
CA ARG A 80 -15.37 -20.44 12.09
C ARG A 80 -15.75 -19.57 10.90
N ILE A 81 -14.86 -18.66 10.49
CA ILE A 81 -15.08 -17.72 9.42
C ILE A 81 -14.18 -18.15 8.25
N PRO A 82 -14.73 -18.52 7.08
CA PRO A 82 -13.90 -18.80 5.91
C PRO A 82 -13.10 -17.56 5.50
N SER A 83 -11.94 -17.74 4.87
CA SER A 83 -11.24 -16.60 4.27
C SER A 83 -12.09 -15.94 3.18
N PHE A 84 -11.84 -14.66 2.94
CA PHE A 84 -12.63 -13.88 1.99
C PHE A 84 -12.64 -14.50 0.59
N HIS A 85 -11.49 -14.98 0.11
CA HIS A 85 -11.38 -15.64 -1.19
C HIS A 85 -12.24 -16.90 -1.27
N VAL A 86 -12.18 -17.77 -0.25
CA VAL A 86 -12.99 -18.98 -0.17
C VAL A 86 -14.49 -18.64 -0.12
N ALA A 87 -14.86 -17.62 0.64
CA ALA A 87 -16.25 -17.19 0.79
C ALA A 87 -16.83 -16.57 -0.49
N MET A 88 -16.05 -15.76 -1.21
CA MET A 88 -16.58 -14.90 -2.29
C MET A 88 -16.42 -15.47 -3.69
N VAL A 89 -15.37 -16.26 -3.96
CA VAL A 89 -15.12 -16.83 -5.29
C VAL A 89 -16.32 -17.54 -5.90
N PRO A 90 -17.11 -18.35 -5.15
CA PRO A 90 -18.29 -19.02 -5.69
C PRO A 90 -19.36 -18.08 -6.27
N TYR A 91 -19.37 -16.82 -5.82
CA TYR A 91 -20.35 -15.80 -6.22
C TYR A 91 -19.81 -14.83 -7.27
N THR A 92 -18.53 -14.94 -7.63
CA THR A 92 -17.90 -14.06 -8.60
C THR A 92 -18.40 -14.38 -10.02
N PRO A 93 -18.80 -13.38 -10.83
CA PRO A 93 -19.17 -13.60 -12.22
C PRO A 93 -18.10 -14.39 -13.00
N GLY A 94 -18.54 -15.45 -13.67
CA GLY A 94 -17.66 -16.33 -14.45
C GLY A 94 -17.02 -17.48 -13.67
N TYR A 95 -17.25 -17.59 -12.35
CA TYR A 95 -16.89 -18.81 -11.62
C TYR A 95 -17.74 -19.99 -12.10
N ASN A 96 -17.09 -21.13 -12.30
CA ASN A 96 -17.73 -22.39 -12.63
C ASN A 96 -17.09 -23.50 -11.78
N PRO A 97 -17.85 -24.19 -10.91
CA PRO A 97 -17.32 -25.26 -10.08
C PRO A 97 -16.57 -26.36 -10.85
N ALA A 98 -17.01 -26.69 -12.07
CA ALA A 98 -16.37 -27.70 -12.92
C ALA A 98 -15.01 -27.23 -13.49
N LYS A 99 -14.77 -25.92 -13.55
CA LYS A 99 -13.52 -25.33 -14.03
C LYS A 99 -12.61 -24.82 -12.90
N GLY A 100 -13.17 -24.66 -11.69
CA GLY A 100 -12.46 -24.08 -10.56
C GLY A 100 -12.19 -22.57 -10.72
N VAL A 101 -11.23 -22.09 -9.92
CA VAL A 101 -10.80 -20.69 -9.95
C VAL A 101 -9.94 -20.44 -11.19
N THR A 102 -10.29 -19.40 -11.94
CA THR A 102 -9.53 -18.98 -13.12
C THR A 102 -9.00 -17.56 -12.94
N ASN A 103 -8.03 -17.15 -13.75
CA ASN A 103 -7.54 -15.76 -13.74
C ASN A 103 -8.67 -14.75 -13.96
N GLY A 104 -9.67 -15.12 -14.78
CA GLY A 104 -10.88 -14.34 -15.01
C GLY A 104 -11.68 -14.04 -13.74
N VAL A 105 -11.69 -14.97 -12.78
CA VAL A 105 -12.33 -14.79 -11.47
C VAL A 105 -11.52 -13.79 -10.62
N CYS A 106 -10.20 -13.93 -10.59
CA CYS A 106 -9.31 -13.05 -9.84
C CYS A 106 -9.42 -11.58 -10.32
N VAL A 107 -9.44 -11.36 -11.64
CA VAL A 107 -9.52 -10.01 -12.20
C VAL A 107 -10.87 -9.33 -11.97
N GLN A 108 -11.93 -10.02 -11.53
CA GLN A 108 -13.18 -9.33 -11.20
C GLN A 108 -13.05 -8.41 -9.99
N CYS A 109 -12.28 -8.84 -8.99
CA CYS A 109 -12.02 -8.07 -7.78
C CYS A 109 -10.70 -7.28 -7.88
N HIS A 110 -9.72 -7.79 -8.63
CA HIS A 110 -8.39 -7.17 -8.75
C HIS A 110 -8.22 -6.33 -10.03
N LYS A 111 -9.27 -5.61 -10.47
CA LYS A 111 -9.23 -4.75 -11.68
C LYS A 111 -8.25 -3.58 -11.53
N TYR A 112 -8.24 -3.00 -10.33
CA TYR A 112 -7.43 -1.84 -9.98
C TYR A 112 -6.65 -2.22 -8.73
N VAL A 113 -5.46 -2.74 -8.93
CA VAL A 113 -4.55 -3.01 -7.82
C VAL A 113 -3.55 -1.86 -7.75
N ASP A 114 -3.55 -1.16 -6.64
CA ASP A 114 -2.56 -0.12 -6.40
C ASP A 114 -1.21 -0.76 -6.04
N LEU A 115 -0.19 -0.48 -6.85
CA LEU A 115 1.16 -1.03 -6.72
C LEU A 115 2.16 0.12 -6.70
N GLU A 116 2.31 0.77 -5.56
CA GLU A 116 3.30 1.83 -5.39
C GLU A 116 4.71 1.27 -5.13
N VAL A 117 5.70 1.86 -5.79
CA VAL A 117 7.13 1.72 -5.47
C VAL A 117 7.29 2.33 -4.07
N ASP A 118 7.85 1.60 -3.11
CA ASP A 118 7.99 1.96 -1.67
C ASP A 118 6.91 1.41 -0.72
N SER A 119 6.02 0.51 -1.19
CA SER A 119 5.26 -0.40 -0.32
C SER A 119 6.20 -1.39 0.38
N SER A 120 6.92 -0.89 1.39
CA SER A 120 8.05 -1.49 2.12
C SER A 120 7.71 -2.70 3.01
N GLY A 121 6.61 -3.40 2.72
CA GLY A 121 6.18 -4.59 3.46
C GLY A 121 4.99 -5.25 2.77
N ALA A 122 5.30 -6.07 1.76
CA ALA A 122 4.37 -6.72 0.82
C ALA A 122 3.64 -5.72 -0.11
N LEU A 123 3.57 -6.02 -1.42
CA LEU A 123 2.60 -5.40 -2.33
C LEU A 123 1.19 -5.69 -1.77
N ARG A 124 0.70 -4.88 -0.83
CA ARG A 124 -0.63 -5.01 -0.26
C ARG A 124 -1.62 -4.43 -1.25
N LYS A 125 -1.98 -5.25 -2.24
CA LYS A 125 -3.06 -5.00 -3.19
C LYS A 125 -4.35 -4.81 -2.41
N ARG A 126 -4.75 -3.57 -2.16
CA ARG A 126 -6.10 -3.27 -1.67
C ARG A 126 -7.02 -3.37 -2.89
N VAL A 127 -7.99 -4.28 -2.83
CA VAL A 127 -9.14 -4.25 -3.74
C VAL A 127 -9.87 -2.94 -3.48
N ASP A 128 -10.24 -2.22 -4.55
CA ASP A 128 -11.09 -1.05 -4.42
C ASP A 128 -12.45 -1.48 -3.82
N PRO A 129 -12.81 -1.00 -2.61
CA PRO A 129 -14.06 -1.38 -1.97
C PRO A 129 -15.30 -0.95 -2.77
N ALA A 130 -15.19 0.00 -3.71
CA ALA A 130 -16.27 0.33 -4.62
C ALA A 130 -16.69 -0.86 -5.51
N LEU A 131 -15.77 -1.79 -5.79
CA LEU A 131 -16.09 -3.02 -6.53
C LEU A 131 -17.07 -3.92 -5.76
N CYS A 132 -17.06 -3.88 -4.43
CA CYS A 132 -18.02 -4.61 -3.61
C CYS A 132 -19.45 -4.12 -3.84
N ALA A 133 -19.63 -2.82 -4.10
CA ALA A 133 -20.93 -2.21 -4.36
C ALA A 133 -21.52 -2.61 -5.72
N LEU A 134 -20.74 -3.18 -6.64
CA LEU A 134 -21.27 -3.75 -7.89
C LEU A 134 -22.20 -4.93 -7.61
N CYS A 135 -21.86 -5.75 -6.61
CA CYS A 135 -22.67 -6.90 -6.21
C CYS A 135 -23.60 -6.59 -5.04
N HIS A 136 -23.21 -5.67 -4.16
CA HIS A 136 -23.91 -5.37 -2.90
C HIS A 136 -24.47 -3.93 -2.86
N GLY A 137 -24.65 -3.30 -4.01
CA GLY A 137 -25.35 -2.02 -4.15
C GLY A 137 -26.87 -2.21 -4.29
N PRO A 138 -27.65 -1.13 -4.42
CA PRO A 138 -29.12 -1.18 -4.46
C PRO A 138 -29.71 -2.06 -5.56
N SER A 139 -28.96 -2.30 -6.63
CA SER A 139 -29.37 -3.12 -7.78
C SER A 139 -28.51 -4.37 -7.96
N GLY A 140 -27.65 -4.68 -6.99
CA GLY A 140 -26.77 -5.84 -7.03
C GLY A 140 -27.47 -7.13 -6.58
N PRO A 141 -26.95 -8.31 -6.98
CA PRO A 141 -27.51 -9.61 -6.61
C PRO A 141 -27.31 -10.02 -5.14
N GLY A 142 -26.42 -9.34 -4.41
CA GLY A 142 -26.09 -9.62 -3.02
C GLY A 142 -26.89 -8.76 -2.03
N PRO A 143 -26.86 -9.10 -0.72
CA PRO A 143 -27.41 -8.23 0.32
C PRO A 143 -26.79 -6.85 0.26
N VAL A 144 -27.61 -5.81 0.33
CA VAL A 144 -27.12 -4.42 0.25
C VAL A 144 -26.22 -4.13 1.45
N TYR A 145 -25.01 -3.62 1.21
CA TYR A 145 -24.19 -3.08 2.29
C TYR A 145 -24.82 -1.78 2.78
N TYR A 146 -25.05 -1.67 4.10
CA TYR A 146 -25.37 -0.39 4.72
C TYR A 146 -24.08 0.44 4.79
N MET A 147 -23.69 1.08 3.69
CA MET A 147 -22.84 2.26 3.78
C MET A 147 -23.75 3.41 4.23
N ARG A 148 -23.65 3.80 5.50
CA ARG A 148 -24.12 5.12 5.95
C ARG A 148 -23.14 6.18 5.47
#